data_AF-A0A4P5YSW8-F1
#
_entry.id   AF-A0A4P5YSW8-F1
#
_cell.length_a   1.000
_cell.length_b   1.000
_cell.length_c   1.000
_cell.angle_alpha   90.00
_cell.angle_beta   90.00
_cell.angle_gamma   90.00
#
_symmetry.space_group_name_H-M   'P 1'
#
loop_
_entity.id
_entity.type
_entity.pdbx_description
1 polymer ?
#
loop_
_entity_poly.entity_id
_entity_poly.type
_entity_poly.pdbx_seq_one_letter_code
_entity_poly.pdbx_strand_id
1 'polypeptide(L)'
;MNTKTTKWLVLTAVALFLFIVFFERRTEETSTVPAKLARLFPDLKPALVTQVEVAFDKLTLRALRTNEAWLLTAPLNYPALATPIEALARATAELRWRTLIPEATWQAQPGGLTNYGLNPPRAVLRLQFGNDRTELRLGSRTAIGNEFYARLGDSNAIHVVEAALLDQLPRSSTDWRSPAFLDLAGVNFNRVNIRIGPRQLELQRDATNQLWRLTVPQPTKRADNPRFEQLLEHLQRWPVQQFVSDDPQVDPDPFGLLTPEAELSFANGTNRLLAVQFGKSPTNDATLVFARRLSHTNIVAVPRAWLEPLRAPYWDFAEHHLLDPLPAAGVDVIEIQGDDHFALRRQTNDTWRVVEPLNFAADTNIVSDLLRGLAQLEAVELAKEVVTDFAAYGLASPLRRFTLLTARTNAAGVSTNQILAQLDFGTREKDRIFARRHDESSVYVVPRGDAERLPAALFQMRDRQIWNFPSTNALAVTITQQGREKRIARNAAGEWANTNGPLDLVTAAALEETLHRLGQLRAESWVSQGTNRLAIYGFTNVAHKISIQVNGGSTPRTHTVEFGRWSPARRPYAAVVFDGQPVIFECPPRLYVDFVAPYLSVAPPPP
;
A
#
# COMPACT_ATOMS: atom_id res chain seq x y z
N MET A 1 -78.48 -34.24 -62.38
CA MET A 1 -78.17 -33.70 -61.03
C MET A 1 -79.48 -33.53 -60.27
N ASN A 2 -79.74 -34.36 -59.25
CA ASN A 2 -81.07 -34.50 -58.67
C ASN A 2 -81.33 -33.38 -57.63
N THR A 3 -81.95 -32.30 -58.09
CA THR A 3 -82.16 -31.01 -57.36
C THR A 3 -82.91 -31.15 -56.04
N LYS A 4 -83.62 -32.26 -55.81
CA LYS A 4 -84.27 -32.55 -54.53
C LYS A 4 -83.27 -32.96 -53.43
N THR A 5 -82.25 -33.74 -53.78
CA THR A 5 -81.22 -34.24 -52.86
C THR A 5 -80.28 -33.11 -52.41
N THR A 6 -79.93 -32.20 -53.33
CA THR A 6 -79.08 -31.03 -53.03
C THR A 6 -79.79 -30.04 -52.10
N LYS A 7 -81.11 -29.84 -52.26
CA LYS A 7 -81.89 -28.97 -51.36
C LYS A 7 -81.99 -29.55 -49.95
N TRP A 8 -82.12 -30.87 -49.82
CA TRP A 8 -82.17 -31.52 -48.52
C TRP A 8 -80.84 -31.42 -47.77
N LEU A 9 -79.72 -31.68 -48.45
CA LEU A 9 -78.37 -31.52 -47.88
C LEU A 9 -78.07 -30.09 -47.43
N VAL A 10 -78.48 -29.08 -48.20
CA VAL A 10 -78.31 -27.67 -47.82
C VAL A 10 -79.15 -27.34 -46.59
N LEU A 11 -80.38 -27.86 -46.50
CA LEU A 11 -81.26 -27.61 -45.36
C LEU A 11 -80.74 -28.30 -44.09
N THR A 12 -80.21 -29.52 -44.20
CA THR A 12 -79.52 -30.20 -43.09
C THR A 12 -78.26 -29.45 -42.67
N ALA A 13 -77.45 -28.96 -43.62
CA ALA A 13 -76.24 -28.19 -43.31
C ALA A 13 -76.58 -26.86 -42.61
N VAL A 14 -77.64 -26.17 -43.04
CA VAL A 14 -78.12 -24.94 -42.37
C VAL A 14 -78.70 -25.25 -40.99
N ALA A 15 -79.44 -26.34 -40.82
CA ALA A 15 -79.94 -26.76 -39.51
C ALA A 15 -78.80 -27.14 -38.55
N LEU A 16 -77.76 -27.82 -39.04
CA LEU A 16 -76.57 -28.16 -38.27
C LEU A 16 -75.74 -26.92 -37.93
N PHE A 17 -75.63 -25.97 -38.87
CA PHE A 17 -74.98 -24.69 -38.65
C PHE A 17 -75.73 -23.84 -37.62
N LEU A 18 -77.07 -23.79 -37.68
CA LEU A 18 -77.89 -23.09 -36.69
C LEU A 18 -77.86 -23.80 -35.33
N PHE A 19 -77.81 -25.14 -35.30
CA PHE A 19 -77.65 -25.89 -34.06
C PHE A 19 -76.28 -25.62 -33.42
N ILE A 20 -75.19 -25.65 -34.19
CA ILE A 20 -73.86 -25.27 -33.71
C ILE A 20 -73.87 -23.82 -33.23
N VAL A 21 -74.32 -22.86 -34.06
CA VAL A 21 -74.27 -21.43 -33.69
C VAL A 21 -75.18 -21.11 -32.49
N PHE A 22 -76.32 -21.76 -32.30
CA PHE A 22 -77.25 -21.44 -31.22
C PHE A 22 -76.98 -22.23 -29.93
N PHE A 23 -76.49 -23.47 -30.04
CA PHE A 23 -76.15 -24.30 -28.89
C PHE A 23 -74.74 -23.99 -28.38
N GLU A 24 -73.77 -23.75 -29.27
CA GLU A 24 -72.41 -23.34 -28.90
C GLU A 24 -72.41 -21.90 -28.34
N ARG A 25 -73.19 -20.95 -28.91
CA ARG A 25 -73.35 -19.60 -28.30
C ARG A 25 -74.11 -19.56 -26.97
N ARG A 26 -74.89 -20.59 -26.61
CA ARG A 26 -75.55 -20.67 -25.29
C ARG A 26 -74.80 -21.53 -24.29
N THR A 27 -73.71 -22.17 -24.68
CA THR A 27 -72.80 -22.89 -23.76
C THR A 27 -71.45 -22.18 -23.59
N GLU A 28 -71.37 -20.90 -23.98
CA GLU A 28 -70.24 -20.01 -23.67
C GLU A 28 -70.52 -19.13 -22.43
N GLU A 29 -71.00 -19.74 -21.33
CA GLU A 29 -70.66 -19.27 -19.98
C GLU A 29 -69.48 -20.10 -19.44
N THR A 30 -68.39 -20.15 -20.19
CA THR A 30 -67.06 -20.45 -19.64
C THR A 30 -66.00 -19.67 -20.40
N SER A 31 -66.19 -18.35 -20.49
CA SER A 31 -65.10 -17.42 -20.80
C SER A 31 -64.18 -17.26 -19.59
N THR A 32 -63.43 -18.31 -19.24
CA THR A 32 -62.23 -18.20 -18.41
C THR A 32 -61.18 -19.15 -18.96
N VAL A 33 -60.40 -18.69 -19.94
CA VAL A 33 -58.95 -18.92 -20.14
C VAL A 33 -58.60 -18.07 -21.38
N PRO A 34 -57.62 -17.14 -21.30
CA PRO A 34 -56.35 -17.42 -20.68
C PRO A 34 -56.04 -16.51 -19.49
N ALA A 35 -55.83 -17.13 -18.32
CA ALA A 35 -54.83 -16.62 -17.38
C ALA A 35 -53.46 -16.70 -18.08
N LYS A 36 -53.21 -15.76 -18.99
CA LYS A 36 -51.91 -15.53 -19.61
C LYS A 36 -51.00 -15.03 -18.49
N LEU A 37 -50.28 -15.94 -17.84
CA LEU A 37 -49.04 -15.64 -17.09
C LEU A 37 -49.17 -14.44 -16.13
N ALA A 38 -50.23 -14.39 -15.31
CA ALA A 38 -50.36 -13.37 -14.28
C ALA A 38 -49.35 -13.62 -13.16
N ARG A 39 -48.79 -12.54 -12.59
CA ARG A 39 -47.92 -12.65 -11.41
C ARG A 39 -48.74 -13.15 -10.22
N LEU A 40 -48.17 -14.09 -9.48
CA LEU A 40 -48.78 -14.60 -8.25
C LEU A 40 -48.74 -13.55 -7.13
N PHE A 41 -47.72 -12.68 -7.13
CA PHE A 41 -47.53 -11.61 -6.16
C PHE A 41 -47.33 -10.25 -6.86
N PRO A 42 -48.40 -9.61 -7.37
CA PRO A 42 -48.27 -8.36 -8.11
C PRO A 42 -47.76 -7.19 -7.25
N ASP A 43 -48.08 -7.19 -5.95
CA ASP A 43 -47.74 -6.11 -5.02
C ASP A 43 -46.40 -6.30 -4.30
N LEU A 44 -45.78 -7.48 -4.43
CA LEU A 44 -44.49 -7.77 -3.82
C LEU A 44 -43.37 -6.98 -4.52
N LYS A 45 -42.81 -6.02 -3.80
CA LYS A 45 -41.63 -5.26 -4.24
C LYS A 45 -40.37 -5.86 -3.59
N PRO A 46 -39.47 -6.53 -4.33
CA PRO A 46 -38.28 -7.18 -3.76
C PRO A 46 -37.41 -6.26 -2.89
N ALA A 47 -37.28 -4.98 -3.28
CA ALA A 47 -36.48 -4.00 -2.54
C ALA A 47 -37.02 -3.68 -1.14
N LEU A 48 -38.31 -3.91 -0.89
CA LEU A 48 -38.96 -3.67 0.41
C LEU A 48 -38.96 -4.90 1.32
N VAL A 49 -38.41 -6.03 0.87
CA VAL A 49 -38.35 -7.26 1.66
C VAL A 49 -37.35 -7.06 2.81
N THR A 50 -37.83 -7.28 4.04
CA THR A 50 -37.06 -7.14 5.28
C THR A 50 -36.77 -8.48 5.94
N GLN A 51 -37.55 -9.53 5.63
CA GLN A 51 -37.31 -10.88 6.13
C GLN A 51 -37.60 -11.91 5.05
N VAL A 52 -36.73 -12.93 4.97
CA VAL A 52 -36.91 -14.12 4.14
C VAL A 52 -36.74 -15.34 5.02
N GLU A 53 -37.73 -16.22 5.02
CA GLU A 53 -37.64 -17.52 5.70
C GLU A 53 -37.95 -18.63 4.73
N VAL A 54 -37.12 -19.67 4.72
CA VAL A 54 -37.38 -20.90 3.99
C VAL A 54 -37.26 -22.09 4.92
N ALA A 55 -38.31 -22.90 4.97
CA ALA A 55 -38.37 -24.12 5.73
C ALA A 55 -38.48 -25.32 4.78
N PHE A 56 -37.60 -26.31 4.93
CA PHE A 56 -37.63 -27.59 4.22
C PHE A 56 -37.30 -28.70 5.20
N ASP A 57 -38.14 -29.74 5.25
CA ASP A 57 -37.97 -30.88 6.16
C ASP A 57 -37.63 -30.42 7.61
N LYS A 58 -36.39 -30.62 8.09
CA LYS A 58 -35.92 -30.20 9.41
C LYS A 58 -35.10 -28.90 9.44
N LEU A 59 -34.82 -28.30 8.29
CA LEU A 59 -34.02 -27.08 8.17
C LEU A 59 -34.92 -25.85 8.00
N THR A 60 -34.76 -24.88 8.90
CA THR A 60 -35.35 -23.55 8.77
C THR A 60 -34.24 -22.53 8.65
N LEU A 61 -34.19 -21.83 7.52
CA LEU A 61 -33.31 -20.69 7.29
C LEU A 61 -34.14 -19.42 7.40
N ARG A 62 -33.73 -18.51 8.27
CA ARG A 62 -34.37 -17.20 8.41
C ARG A 62 -33.31 -16.13 8.29
N ALA A 63 -33.47 -15.23 7.34
CA ALA A 63 -32.64 -14.05 7.19
C ALA A 63 -33.46 -12.78 7.43
N LEU A 64 -32.88 -11.86 8.20
CA LEU A 64 -33.45 -10.55 8.53
C LEU A 64 -32.53 -9.47 7.98
N ARG A 65 -33.12 -8.44 7.37
CA ARG A 65 -32.39 -7.25 6.93
C ARG A 65 -32.33 -6.24 8.07
N THR A 66 -31.14 -5.82 8.46
CA THR A 66 -30.90 -4.85 9.53
C THR A 66 -29.76 -3.92 9.10
N ASN A 67 -29.98 -2.60 9.18
CA ASN A 67 -28.99 -1.59 8.76
C ASN A 67 -28.40 -1.88 7.37
N GLU A 68 -29.27 -2.19 6.41
CA GLU A 68 -28.93 -2.53 5.01
C GLU A 68 -28.18 -3.87 4.80
N ALA A 69 -27.73 -4.55 5.86
CA ALA A 69 -27.10 -5.87 5.80
C ALA A 69 -28.09 -7.01 6.09
N TRP A 70 -27.81 -8.20 5.56
CA TRP A 70 -28.59 -9.41 5.86
C TRP A 70 -27.91 -10.23 6.97
N LEU A 71 -28.69 -10.64 7.96
CA LEU A 71 -28.25 -11.50 9.05
C LEU A 71 -29.11 -12.77 9.07
N LEU A 72 -28.46 -13.93 9.04
CA LEU A 72 -29.10 -15.20 9.34
C LEU A 72 -29.44 -15.23 10.84
N THR A 73 -30.68 -15.54 11.19
CA THR A 73 -31.19 -15.61 12.58
C THR A 73 -31.65 -17.01 12.96
N ALA A 74 -31.79 -17.91 11.99
CA ALA A 74 -32.01 -19.35 12.19
C ALA A 74 -31.23 -20.15 11.11
N PRO A 75 -30.57 -21.26 11.47
CA PRO A 75 -30.53 -21.89 12.80
C PRO A 75 -29.62 -21.20 13.82
N LEU A 76 -28.75 -20.29 13.37
CA LEU A 76 -27.87 -19.50 14.25
C LEU A 76 -27.74 -18.07 13.74
N ASN A 77 -27.36 -17.16 14.64
CA ASN A 77 -27.07 -15.77 14.33
C ASN A 77 -25.73 -15.67 13.57
N TYR A 78 -25.75 -15.36 12.27
CA TYR A 78 -24.54 -15.30 11.44
C TYR A 78 -24.69 -14.33 10.25
N PRO A 79 -23.65 -13.60 9.80
CA PRO A 79 -23.73 -12.72 8.63
C PRO A 79 -24.16 -13.46 7.36
N ALA A 80 -25.11 -12.89 6.61
CA ALA A 80 -25.66 -13.52 5.41
C ALA A 80 -25.35 -12.74 4.13
N LEU A 81 -25.26 -13.45 3.01
CA LEU A 81 -25.05 -12.90 1.68
C LEU A 81 -26.35 -12.30 1.14
N ALA A 82 -26.30 -11.02 0.75
CA ALA A 82 -27.45 -10.34 0.15
C ALA A 82 -27.88 -10.97 -1.17
N THR A 83 -26.92 -11.29 -2.05
CA THR A 83 -27.18 -11.75 -3.43
C THR A 83 -28.14 -12.95 -3.53
N PRO A 84 -27.91 -14.10 -2.86
CA PRO A 84 -28.82 -15.25 -2.95
C PRO A 84 -30.20 -14.96 -2.32
N ILE A 85 -30.24 -14.18 -1.24
CA ILE A 85 -31.50 -13.84 -0.55
C ILE A 85 -32.36 -12.92 -1.42
N GLU A 86 -31.76 -11.90 -2.01
CA GLU A 86 -32.44 -10.93 -2.88
C GLU A 86 -32.82 -11.54 -4.22
N ALA A 87 -32.03 -12.48 -4.74
CA ALA A 87 -32.39 -13.28 -5.92
C ALA A 87 -33.64 -14.12 -5.67
N LEU A 88 -33.75 -14.76 -4.50
CA LEU A 88 -34.94 -15.51 -4.11
C LEU A 88 -36.18 -14.60 -3.98
N ALA A 89 -36.03 -13.43 -3.33
CA ALA A 89 -37.12 -12.45 -3.22
C ALA A 89 -37.60 -11.95 -4.59
N ARG A 90 -36.66 -11.69 -5.52
CA ARG A 90 -36.94 -11.28 -6.90
C ARG A 90 -37.66 -12.38 -7.68
N ALA A 91 -37.15 -13.61 -7.63
CA ALA A 91 -37.78 -14.75 -8.28
C ALA A 91 -39.21 -14.99 -7.76
N THR A 92 -39.46 -14.71 -6.49
CA THR A 92 -40.81 -14.80 -5.91
C THR A 92 -41.75 -13.72 -6.43
N ALA A 93 -41.29 -12.47 -6.54
CA ALA A 93 -42.07 -11.36 -7.10
C ALA A 93 -42.39 -11.55 -8.60
N GLU A 94 -41.48 -12.22 -9.32
CA GLU A 94 -41.65 -12.51 -10.74
C GLU A 94 -42.43 -13.80 -11.01
N LEU A 95 -42.79 -14.56 -9.97
CA LEU A 95 -43.46 -15.86 -10.10
C LEU A 95 -44.81 -15.72 -10.80
N ARG A 96 -45.03 -16.52 -11.85
CA ARG A 96 -46.26 -16.54 -12.64
C ARG A 96 -46.93 -17.89 -12.55
N TRP A 97 -48.26 -17.87 -12.47
CA TRP A 97 -49.07 -19.09 -12.49
C TRP A 97 -49.75 -19.26 -13.85
N ARG A 98 -49.97 -20.51 -14.24
CA ARG A 98 -50.58 -20.90 -15.53
C ARG A 98 -51.92 -21.58 -15.37
N THR A 99 -52.06 -22.38 -14.32
CA THR A 99 -53.28 -23.14 -14.05
C THR A 99 -53.68 -22.98 -12.60
N LEU A 100 -54.98 -22.82 -12.36
CA LEU A 100 -55.61 -22.81 -11.04
C LEU A 100 -56.37 -24.12 -10.86
N ILE A 101 -56.12 -24.83 -9.77
CA ILE A 101 -56.84 -26.03 -9.37
C ILE A 101 -57.70 -25.66 -8.14
N PRO A 102 -59.03 -25.55 -8.30
CA PRO A 102 -59.95 -25.23 -7.21
C PRO A 102 -60.03 -26.32 -6.14
N GLU A 103 -60.54 -25.95 -4.96
CA GLU A 103 -60.74 -26.83 -3.81
C GLU A 103 -61.51 -28.11 -4.14
N ALA A 104 -62.65 -27.96 -4.80
CA ALA A 104 -63.51 -29.08 -5.15
C ALA A 104 -62.77 -30.16 -5.98
N THR A 105 -61.82 -29.74 -6.82
CA THR A 105 -61.07 -30.65 -7.72
C THR A 105 -60.12 -31.54 -6.94
N TRP A 106 -59.37 -30.99 -5.99
CA TRP A 106 -58.42 -31.80 -5.22
C TRP A 106 -59.09 -32.55 -4.07
N GLN A 107 -60.21 -32.07 -3.52
CA GLN A 107 -60.99 -32.81 -2.51
C GLN A 107 -61.68 -34.05 -3.09
N ALA A 108 -62.11 -34.01 -4.35
CA ALA A 108 -62.73 -35.15 -5.02
C ALA A 108 -61.75 -36.30 -5.32
N GLN A 109 -60.43 -36.05 -5.25
CA GLN A 109 -59.42 -37.07 -5.52
C GLN A 109 -59.00 -37.81 -4.25
N PRO A 110 -58.92 -39.16 -4.27
CA PRO A 110 -58.31 -39.93 -3.18
C PRO A 110 -56.88 -39.43 -2.93
N GLY A 111 -56.58 -38.99 -1.70
CA GLY A 111 -55.24 -38.47 -1.32
C GLY A 111 -55.12 -36.94 -1.24
N GLY A 112 -56.08 -36.18 -1.78
CA GLY A 112 -56.17 -34.72 -1.58
C GLY A 112 -54.87 -33.95 -1.90
N LEU A 113 -54.49 -33.03 -1.00
CA LEU A 113 -53.25 -32.23 -1.10
C LEU A 113 -51.96 -33.06 -1.14
N THR A 114 -51.99 -34.29 -0.64
CA THR A 114 -50.83 -35.21 -0.64
C THR A 114 -50.39 -35.55 -2.07
N ASN A 115 -51.34 -35.69 -3.00
CA ASN A 115 -51.06 -35.99 -4.41
C ASN A 115 -50.26 -34.87 -5.11
N TYR A 116 -50.39 -33.65 -4.61
CA TYR A 116 -49.68 -32.46 -5.11
C TYR A 116 -48.40 -32.17 -4.34
N GLY A 117 -48.06 -32.99 -3.31
CA GLY A 117 -46.93 -32.76 -2.42
C GLY A 117 -47.11 -31.54 -1.50
N LEU A 118 -48.35 -31.15 -1.19
CA LEU A 118 -48.68 -29.98 -0.36
C LEU A 118 -49.16 -30.37 1.06
N ASN A 119 -49.15 -31.66 1.40
CA ASN A 119 -49.42 -32.16 2.75
C ASN A 119 -48.54 -33.39 3.08
N PRO A 120 -47.39 -33.22 3.76
CA PRO A 120 -46.74 -31.93 4.06
C PRO A 120 -46.18 -31.26 2.79
N PRO A 121 -46.04 -29.93 2.76
CA PRO A 121 -45.37 -29.23 1.67
C PRO A 121 -43.87 -29.58 1.63
N ARG A 122 -43.28 -29.60 0.43
CA ARG A 122 -41.83 -29.82 0.26
C ARG A 122 -40.99 -28.67 0.78
N ALA A 123 -41.49 -27.45 0.66
CA ALA A 123 -40.87 -26.26 1.21
C ALA A 123 -41.93 -25.21 1.58
N VAL A 124 -41.62 -24.34 2.53
CA VAL A 124 -42.44 -23.16 2.84
C VAL A 124 -41.55 -21.93 2.77
N LEU A 125 -41.88 -21.01 1.87
CA LEU A 125 -41.22 -19.72 1.70
C LEU A 125 -42.08 -18.62 2.31
N ARG A 126 -41.51 -17.80 3.19
CA ARG A 126 -42.18 -16.65 3.80
C ARG A 126 -41.37 -15.39 3.56
N LEU A 127 -42.04 -14.35 3.10
CA LEU A 127 -41.46 -13.02 2.88
C LEU A 127 -42.22 -12.00 3.71
N GLN A 128 -41.49 -11.13 4.42
CA GLN A 128 -42.02 -9.93 5.08
C GLN A 128 -41.58 -8.70 4.29
N PHE A 129 -42.50 -7.80 3.99
CA PHE A 129 -42.22 -6.52 3.32
C PHE A 129 -43.17 -5.43 3.85
N GLY A 130 -42.62 -4.41 4.49
CA GLY A 130 -43.45 -3.46 5.25
C GLY A 130 -44.29 -4.17 6.32
N ASN A 131 -45.59 -3.88 6.36
CA ASN A 131 -46.55 -4.55 7.25
C ASN A 131 -47.14 -5.84 6.67
N ASP A 132 -46.83 -6.15 5.41
CA ASP A 132 -47.41 -7.28 4.70
C ASP A 132 -46.52 -8.53 4.81
N ARG A 133 -47.19 -9.68 4.82
CA ARG A 133 -46.55 -11.00 4.83
C ARG A 133 -47.12 -11.86 3.72
N THR A 134 -46.25 -12.58 3.05
CA THR A 134 -46.62 -13.60 2.08
C THR A 134 -46.06 -14.95 2.51
N GLU A 135 -46.87 -16.01 2.39
CA GLU A 135 -46.46 -17.40 2.58
C GLU A 135 -46.76 -18.19 1.31
N LEU A 136 -45.75 -18.87 0.77
CA LEU A 136 -45.88 -19.78 -0.36
C LEU A 136 -45.53 -21.18 0.13
N ARG A 137 -46.43 -22.13 -0.03
CA ARG A 137 -46.20 -23.56 0.22
C ARG A 137 -45.92 -24.25 -1.12
N LEU A 138 -44.77 -24.90 -1.21
CA LEU A 138 -44.25 -25.46 -2.45
C LEU A 138 -44.45 -26.98 -2.43
N GLY A 139 -45.09 -27.49 -3.48
CA GLY A 139 -45.42 -28.89 -3.68
C GLY A 139 -44.48 -29.62 -4.63
N SER A 140 -44.95 -30.74 -5.16
CA SER A 140 -44.21 -31.54 -6.13
C SER A 140 -44.11 -30.84 -7.50
N ARG A 141 -43.06 -31.17 -8.25
CA ARG A 141 -42.97 -30.84 -9.69
C ARG A 141 -44.09 -31.54 -10.45
N THR A 142 -44.60 -30.91 -11.50
CA THR A 142 -45.60 -31.52 -12.40
C THR A 142 -44.97 -32.65 -13.21
N ALA A 143 -45.78 -33.61 -13.64
CA ALA A 143 -45.31 -34.72 -14.49
C ALA A 143 -44.95 -34.26 -15.92
N ILE A 144 -45.56 -33.17 -16.38
CA ILE A 144 -45.39 -32.59 -17.72
C ILE A 144 -45.15 -31.08 -17.54
N GLY A 145 -44.16 -30.54 -18.25
CA GLY A 145 -43.74 -29.14 -18.15
C GLY A 145 -42.71 -28.88 -17.04
N ASN A 146 -42.06 -27.72 -17.08
CA ASN A 146 -41.10 -27.29 -16.05
C ASN A 146 -41.80 -26.46 -14.96
N GLU A 147 -42.76 -27.08 -14.28
CA GLU A 147 -43.67 -26.42 -13.36
C GLU A 147 -43.76 -27.18 -12.03
N PHE A 148 -44.35 -26.54 -11.01
CA PHE A 148 -44.63 -27.16 -9.73
C PHE A 148 -45.94 -26.64 -9.14
N TYR A 149 -46.51 -27.42 -8.22
CA TYR A 149 -47.71 -27.03 -7.48
C TYR A 149 -47.36 -26.11 -6.34
N ALA A 150 -48.07 -24.99 -6.17
CA ALA A 150 -47.87 -24.07 -5.07
C ALA A 150 -49.21 -23.60 -4.47
N ARG A 151 -49.21 -23.30 -3.17
CA ARG A 151 -50.39 -22.80 -2.44
C ARG A 151 -50.02 -21.53 -1.68
N LEU A 152 -50.85 -20.50 -1.80
CA LEU A 152 -50.65 -19.21 -1.11
C LEU A 152 -51.28 -19.27 0.29
N GLY A 153 -50.46 -19.20 1.34
CA GLY A 153 -50.90 -19.26 2.74
C GLY A 153 -51.85 -20.43 2.98
N ASP A 154 -53.03 -20.13 3.50
CA ASP A 154 -54.12 -21.10 3.72
C ASP A 154 -55.18 -21.08 2.60
N SER A 155 -54.96 -20.38 1.48
CA SER A 155 -55.88 -20.35 0.33
C SER A 155 -56.25 -21.75 -0.15
N ASN A 156 -57.52 -22.03 -0.45
CA ASN A 156 -57.94 -23.37 -0.84
C ASN A 156 -57.60 -23.75 -2.29
N ALA A 157 -57.03 -22.84 -3.07
CA ALA A 157 -56.64 -23.09 -4.44
C ALA A 157 -55.15 -23.48 -4.57
N ILE A 158 -54.86 -24.39 -5.50
CA ILE A 158 -53.49 -24.75 -5.88
C ILE A 158 -53.17 -24.05 -7.21
N HIS A 159 -52.03 -23.39 -7.28
CA HIS A 159 -51.49 -22.77 -8.48
C HIS A 159 -50.41 -23.66 -9.09
N VAL A 160 -50.46 -23.85 -10.41
CA VAL A 160 -49.35 -24.42 -11.17
C VAL A 160 -48.46 -23.29 -11.65
N VAL A 161 -47.22 -23.27 -11.17
CA VAL A 161 -46.26 -22.16 -11.33
C VAL A 161 -44.94 -22.63 -11.94
N GLU A 162 -44.23 -21.72 -12.60
CA GLU A 162 -42.95 -22.02 -13.25
C GLU A 162 -41.84 -22.35 -12.24
N ALA A 163 -41.03 -23.37 -12.54
CA ALA A 163 -40.06 -23.93 -11.60
C ALA A 163 -38.78 -23.10 -11.37
N ALA A 164 -38.62 -21.94 -12.02
CA ALA A 164 -37.42 -21.09 -11.87
C ALA A 164 -37.16 -20.64 -10.42
N LEU A 165 -38.21 -20.52 -9.60
CA LEU A 165 -38.08 -20.23 -8.16
C LEU A 165 -37.34 -21.35 -7.42
N LEU A 166 -37.52 -22.62 -7.82
CA LEU A 166 -36.91 -23.77 -7.16
C LEU A 166 -35.39 -23.73 -7.26
N ASP A 167 -34.84 -23.12 -8.31
CA ASP A 167 -33.40 -23.00 -8.53
C ASP A 167 -32.75 -21.95 -7.60
N GLN A 168 -33.55 -21.05 -7.01
CA GLN A 168 -33.10 -20.03 -6.06
C GLN A 168 -33.23 -20.46 -4.59
N LEU A 169 -33.84 -21.63 -4.33
CA LEU A 169 -33.99 -22.13 -2.97
C LEU A 169 -32.63 -22.60 -2.42
N PRO A 170 -32.26 -22.18 -1.20
CA PRO A 170 -31.06 -22.70 -0.56
C PRO A 170 -31.19 -24.21 -0.30
N ARG A 171 -30.09 -24.94 -0.51
CA ARG A 171 -29.94 -26.37 -0.25
C ARG A 171 -29.41 -26.63 1.16
N SER A 172 -28.65 -25.68 1.69
CA SER A 172 -28.12 -25.73 3.05
C SER A 172 -27.97 -24.32 3.64
N SER A 173 -27.66 -24.25 4.92
CA SER A 173 -27.37 -22.97 5.58
C SER A 173 -26.17 -22.24 4.97
N THR A 174 -25.21 -22.94 4.35
CA THR A 174 -24.01 -22.31 3.78
C THR A 174 -24.31 -21.45 2.57
N ASP A 175 -25.39 -21.75 1.82
CA ASP A 175 -25.74 -21.02 0.59
C ASP A 175 -26.11 -19.56 0.87
N TRP A 176 -26.52 -19.25 2.10
CA TRP A 176 -26.82 -17.90 2.55
C TRP A 176 -25.74 -17.31 3.45
N ARG A 177 -24.78 -18.08 3.97
CA ARG A 177 -23.77 -17.57 4.90
C ARG A 177 -22.71 -16.76 4.18
N SER A 178 -22.27 -15.67 4.80
CA SER A 178 -21.06 -14.97 4.37
C SER A 178 -19.83 -15.87 4.60
N PRO A 179 -18.99 -16.08 3.58
CA PRO A 179 -17.73 -16.78 3.75
C PRO A 179 -16.66 -15.92 4.42
N ALA A 180 -16.89 -14.62 4.66
CA ALA A 180 -15.93 -13.77 5.34
C ALA A 180 -15.80 -14.17 6.82
N PHE A 181 -14.60 -14.60 7.23
CA PHE A 181 -14.35 -14.96 8.63
C PHE A 181 -14.30 -13.71 9.51
N LEU A 182 -13.58 -12.66 9.09
CA LEU A 182 -13.48 -11.39 9.80
C LEU A 182 -14.09 -10.27 8.95
N ASP A 183 -14.93 -9.45 9.57
CA ASP A 183 -15.39 -8.18 9.00
C ASP A 183 -14.93 -7.06 9.92
N LEU A 184 -13.95 -6.28 9.47
CA LEU A 184 -13.39 -5.15 10.22
C LEU A 184 -13.86 -3.80 9.67
N ALA A 185 -14.51 -3.75 8.51
CA ALA A 185 -14.83 -2.50 7.82
C ALA A 185 -15.82 -1.63 8.63
N GLY A 186 -16.67 -2.25 9.45
CA GLY A 186 -17.59 -1.58 10.37
C GLY A 186 -17.12 -1.49 11.82
N VAL A 187 -15.91 -1.96 12.13
CA VAL A 187 -15.41 -2.04 13.52
C VAL A 187 -14.50 -0.87 13.81
N ASN A 188 -14.95 0.05 14.68
CA ASN A 188 -14.11 1.17 15.14
C ASN A 188 -13.20 0.74 16.30
N PHE A 189 -12.03 0.18 15.98
CA PHE A 189 -11.03 -0.25 16.96
C PHE A 189 -9.77 0.64 16.90
N ASN A 190 -9.13 0.86 18.06
CA ASN A 190 -7.85 1.54 18.18
C ASN A 190 -6.78 0.67 18.83
N ARG A 191 -7.09 -0.60 19.10
CA ARG A 191 -6.21 -1.55 19.76
C ARG A 191 -6.37 -2.94 19.15
N VAL A 192 -5.24 -3.59 18.87
CA VAL A 192 -5.17 -4.95 18.36
C VAL A 192 -4.26 -5.76 19.27
N ASN A 193 -4.77 -6.89 19.75
CA ASN A 193 -4.05 -7.83 20.62
C ASN A 193 -3.85 -9.14 19.86
N ILE A 194 -2.59 -9.56 19.71
CA ILE A 194 -2.18 -10.81 19.05
C ILE A 194 -1.50 -11.68 20.09
N ARG A 195 -2.09 -12.84 20.41
CA ARG A 195 -1.52 -13.84 21.30
C ARG A 195 -1.25 -15.12 20.50
N ILE A 196 -0.01 -15.61 20.50
CA ILE A 196 0.38 -16.86 19.85
C ILE A 196 1.26 -17.64 20.80
N GLY A 197 0.76 -18.78 21.30
CA GLY A 197 1.39 -19.51 22.39
C GLY A 197 1.71 -18.57 23.57
N PRO A 198 2.97 -18.50 24.05
CA PRO A 198 3.38 -17.60 25.14
C PRO A 198 3.61 -16.14 24.69
N ARG A 199 3.65 -15.87 23.39
CA ARG A 199 3.95 -14.54 22.86
C ARG A 199 2.70 -13.68 22.85
N GLN A 200 2.84 -12.45 23.34
CA GLN A 200 1.81 -11.44 23.32
C GLN A 200 2.35 -10.17 22.66
N LEU A 201 1.58 -9.64 21.71
CA LEU A 201 1.80 -8.35 21.07
C LEU A 201 0.54 -7.51 21.20
N GLU A 202 0.72 -6.24 21.52
CA GLU A 202 -0.36 -5.25 21.48
C GLU A 202 0.09 -4.07 20.62
N LEU A 203 -0.77 -3.70 19.68
CA LEU A 203 -0.66 -2.47 18.93
C LEU A 203 -1.80 -1.54 19.31
N GLN A 204 -1.49 -0.28 19.58
CA GLN A 204 -2.45 0.76 19.88
C GLN A 204 -2.24 1.96 18.95
N ARG A 205 -3.32 2.46 18.36
CA ARG A 205 -3.33 3.66 17.54
C ARG A 205 -3.21 4.89 18.45
N ASP A 206 -2.20 5.71 18.18
CA ASP A 206 -1.96 6.98 18.87
C ASP A 206 -3.06 7.99 18.53
N ALA A 207 -3.61 8.66 19.55
CA ALA A 207 -4.74 9.56 19.36
C ALA A 207 -4.36 10.87 18.65
N THR A 208 -3.10 11.28 18.71
CA THR A 208 -2.62 12.56 18.17
C THR A 208 -2.27 12.44 16.69
N ASN A 209 -1.49 11.43 16.32
CA ASN A 209 -1.00 11.28 14.95
C ASN A 209 -1.64 10.12 14.17
N GLN A 210 -2.53 9.35 14.80
CA GLN A 210 -3.25 8.22 14.20
C GLN A 210 -2.35 7.06 13.73
N LEU A 211 -1.08 7.02 14.16
CA LEU A 211 -0.15 5.94 13.87
C LEU A 211 -0.24 4.84 14.92
N TRP A 212 -0.09 3.59 14.50
CA TRP A 212 0.06 2.44 15.37
C TRP A 212 1.39 2.48 16.11
N ARG A 213 1.32 2.15 17.41
CA ARG A 213 2.45 1.96 18.31
C ARG A 213 2.39 0.55 18.88
N LEU A 214 3.54 -0.12 18.95
CA LEU A 214 3.70 -1.39 19.66
C LEU A 214 3.76 -1.09 21.15
N THR A 215 2.69 -1.37 21.90
CA THR A 215 2.61 -1.12 23.34
C THR A 215 3.01 -2.33 24.17
N VAL A 216 2.99 -3.54 23.60
CA VAL A 216 3.45 -4.77 24.26
C VAL A 216 4.34 -5.57 23.31
N PRO A 217 5.52 -6.04 23.77
CA PRO A 217 6.14 -5.77 25.08
C PRO A 217 6.53 -4.30 25.28
N GLN A 218 6.69 -3.90 26.55
CA GLN A 218 7.22 -2.58 26.92
C GLN A 218 8.76 -2.55 26.76
N PRO A 219 9.37 -1.38 26.50
CA PRO A 219 8.75 -0.07 26.33
C PRO A 219 7.97 0.06 25.00
N THR A 220 7.08 1.05 24.92
CA THR A 220 6.32 1.33 23.69
C THR A 220 7.26 1.70 22.53
N LYS A 221 7.05 1.10 21.35
CA LYS A 221 7.82 1.34 20.12
C LYS A 221 7.00 1.83 18.94
N ARG A 222 7.69 2.40 17.96
CA ARG A 222 7.14 2.68 16.63
C ARG A 222 6.81 1.35 15.94
N ALA A 223 5.61 1.26 15.38
CA ALA A 223 5.22 0.13 14.55
C ALA A 223 5.48 0.45 13.07
N ASP A 224 5.79 -0.58 12.28
CA ASP A 224 5.74 -0.49 10.81
C ASP A 224 4.25 -0.36 10.41
N ASN A 225 3.83 0.89 10.24
CA ASN A 225 2.44 1.23 9.97
C ASN A 225 1.96 0.70 8.61
N PRO A 226 2.69 0.91 7.50
CA PRO A 226 2.30 0.35 6.20
C PRO A 226 2.12 -1.17 6.24
N ARG A 227 3.07 -1.91 6.82
CA ARG A 227 3.01 -3.38 6.89
C ARG A 227 1.88 -3.85 7.80
N PHE A 228 1.63 -3.16 8.91
CA PHE A 228 0.54 -3.51 9.81
C PHE A 228 -0.84 -3.23 9.22
N GLU A 229 -1.03 -2.09 8.54
CA GLU A 229 -2.30 -1.81 7.83
C GLU A 229 -2.53 -2.83 6.71
N GLN A 230 -1.50 -3.23 5.96
CA GLN A 230 -1.59 -4.30 4.97
C GLN A 230 -2.00 -5.64 5.60
N LEU A 231 -1.50 -5.96 6.80
CA LEU A 231 -1.93 -7.14 7.56
C LEU A 231 -3.42 -7.04 7.91
N LEU A 232 -3.90 -5.90 8.38
CA LEU A 232 -5.32 -5.68 8.70
C LEU A 232 -6.23 -5.86 7.47
N GLU A 233 -5.82 -5.33 6.32
CA GLU A 233 -6.53 -5.55 5.05
C GLU A 233 -6.55 -7.02 4.63
N HIS A 234 -5.42 -7.71 4.80
CA HIS A 234 -5.34 -9.13 4.49
C HIS A 234 -6.33 -9.91 5.37
N LEU A 235 -6.32 -9.67 6.69
CA LEU A 235 -7.23 -10.33 7.64
C LEU A 235 -8.72 -10.18 7.28
N GLN A 236 -9.15 -9.06 6.67
CA GLN A 236 -10.53 -8.87 6.21
C GLN A 236 -10.93 -9.79 5.05
N ARG A 237 -9.95 -10.30 4.28
CA ARG A 237 -10.19 -11.19 3.13
C ARG A 237 -10.14 -12.66 3.50
N TRP A 238 -10.02 -12.99 4.78
CA TRP A 238 -9.84 -14.38 5.24
C TRP A 238 -11.14 -15.19 5.07
N PRO A 239 -11.16 -16.23 4.21
CA PRO A 239 -12.36 -17.01 4.00
C PRO A 239 -12.53 -18.13 5.04
N VAL A 240 -13.78 -18.37 5.40
CA VAL A 240 -14.25 -19.63 5.97
C VAL A 240 -14.26 -20.68 4.87
N GLN A 241 -13.51 -21.77 5.08
CA GLN A 241 -13.44 -22.86 4.11
C GLN A 241 -14.45 -23.96 4.44
N GLN A 242 -14.72 -24.20 5.73
CA GLN A 242 -15.69 -25.19 6.17
C GLN A 242 -16.44 -24.70 7.41
N PHE A 243 -17.74 -24.96 7.46
CA PHE A 243 -18.57 -24.80 8.67
C PHE A 243 -18.63 -26.16 9.37
N VAL A 244 -17.98 -26.27 10.54
CA VAL A 244 -17.71 -27.55 11.20
C VAL A 244 -18.81 -27.93 12.19
N SER A 245 -19.20 -26.98 13.04
CA SER A 245 -20.32 -27.17 13.98
C SER A 245 -21.06 -25.87 14.19
N ASP A 246 -22.38 -25.94 14.14
CA ASP A 246 -23.29 -24.84 14.46
C ASP A 246 -23.89 -24.97 15.87
N ASP A 247 -23.60 -26.08 16.57
CA ASP A 247 -24.12 -26.35 17.90
C ASP A 247 -23.45 -25.42 18.94
N PRO A 248 -24.23 -24.54 19.62
CA PRO A 248 -23.67 -23.64 20.62
C PRO A 248 -23.09 -24.35 21.86
N GLN A 249 -23.44 -25.62 22.08
CA GLN A 249 -22.98 -26.42 23.21
C GLN A 249 -21.86 -27.41 22.83
N VAL A 250 -21.32 -27.32 21.61
CA VAL A 250 -20.24 -28.19 21.16
C VAL A 250 -19.01 -28.04 22.07
N ASP A 251 -18.43 -29.16 22.50
CA ASP A 251 -17.20 -29.17 23.29
C ASP A 251 -16.04 -28.54 22.47
N PRO A 252 -15.38 -27.47 22.95
CA PRO A 252 -14.28 -26.85 22.24
C PRO A 252 -12.95 -27.63 22.30
N ASP A 253 -12.79 -28.58 23.23
CA ASP A 253 -11.53 -29.30 23.44
C ASP A 253 -11.10 -30.17 22.23
N PRO A 254 -11.99 -30.95 21.58
CA PRO A 254 -11.68 -31.67 20.35
C PRO A 254 -11.17 -30.80 19.21
N PHE A 255 -11.39 -29.48 19.26
CA PHE A 255 -10.94 -28.51 18.25
C PHE A 255 -9.69 -27.73 18.71
N GLY A 256 -9.21 -27.95 19.93
CA GLY A 256 -8.10 -27.18 20.52
C GLY A 256 -8.49 -25.74 20.87
N LEU A 257 -9.78 -25.45 21.06
CA LEU A 257 -10.30 -24.11 21.34
C LEU A 257 -10.49 -23.83 22.84
N LEU A 258 -10.28 -24.83 23.70
CA LEU A 258 -10.19 -24.64 25.15
C LEU A 258 -8.88 -23.93 25.52
N THR A 259 -7.76 -24.38 24.95
CA THR A 259 -6.45 -23.71 25.01
C THR A 259 -5.99 -23.36 23.59
N PRO A 260 -6.48 -22.25 23.01
CA PRO A 260 -6.22 -21.92 21.62
C PRO A 260 -4.73 -21.64 21.35
N GLU A 261 -4.24 -22.11 20.20
CA GLU A 261 -2.84 -21.89 19.74
C GLU A 261 -2.59 -20.41 19.42
N ALA A 262 -3.63 -19.69 19.00
CA ALA A 262 -3.59 -18.27 18.74
C ALA A 262 -4.93 -17.58 19.06
N GLU A 263 -4.85 -16.31 19.43
CA GLU A 263 -6.00 -15.44 19.65
C GLU A 263 -5.71 -14.05 19.12
N LEU A 264 -6.65 -13.50 18.36
CA LEU A 264 -6.60 -12.16 17.82
C LEU A 264 -7.82 -11.40 18.32
N SER A 265 -7.62 -10.19 18.83
CA SER A 265 -8.73 -9.37 19.29
C SER A 265 -8.56 -7.89 19.00
N PHE A 266 -9.70 -7.25 18.78
CA PHE A 266 -9.83 -5.85 18.41
C PHE A 266 -10.64 -5.14 19.49
N ALA A 267 -10.14 -4.01 19.96
CA ALA A 267 -10.73 -3.25 21.04
C ALA A 267 -10.72 -1.74 20.77
N ASN A 268 -11.63 -1.03 21.41
CA ASN A 268 -11.60 0.42 21.51
C ASN A 268 -11.47 0.81 22.99
N GLY A 269 -10.28 1.25 23.38
CA GLY A 269 -9.92 1.37 24.79
C GLY A 269 -10.01 0.02 25.49
N THR A 270 -10.81 -0.06 26.56
CA THR A 270 -11.05 -1.30 27.31
C THR A 270 -12.20 -2.14 26.74
N ASN A 271 -12.97 -1.61 25.79
CA ASN A 271 -14.11 -2.30 25.20
C ASN A 271 -13.65 -3.29 24.12
N ARG A 272 -13.76 -4.59 24.40
CA ARG A 272 -13.42 -5.66 23.44
C ARG A 272 -14.54 -5.83 22.43
N LEU A 273 -14.28 -5.47 21.17
CA LEU A 273 -15.28 -5.44 20.11
C LEU A 273 -15.38 -6.78 19.36
N LEU A 274 -14.22 -7.38 19.07
CA LEU A 274 -14.13 -8.63 18.33
C LEU A 274 -12.99 -9.48 18.85
N ALA A 275 -13.19 -10.79 18.86
CA ALA A 275 -12.20 -11.76 19.27
C ALA A 275 -12.36 -13.04 18.48
N VAL A 276 -11.24 -13.56 18.00
CA VAL A 276 -11.18 -14.83 17.30
C VAL A 276 -10.11 -15.71 17.92
N GLN A 277 -10.42 -16.99 18.03
CA GLN A 277 -9.54 -18.02 18.58
C GLN A 277 -9.28 -19.08 17.52
N PHE A 278 -8.05 -19.57 17.49
CA PHE A 278 -7.58 -20.61 16.60
C PHE A 278 -7.10 -21.79 17.43
N GLY A 279 -7.58 -22.98 17.10
CA GLY A 279 -7.25 -24.22 17.78
C GLY A 279 -6.28 -25.06 16.97
N LYS A 280 -6.46 -26.38 16.99
CA LYS A 280 -5.61 -27.31 16.22
C LYS A 280 -6.10 -27.47 14.78
N SER A 281 -5.27 -28.11 13.94
CA SER A 281 -5.68 -28.50 12.60
C SER A 281 -6.58 -29.75 12.61
N PRO A 282 -7.54 -29.87 11.66
CA PRO A 282 -8.24 -31.12 11.40
C PRO A 282 -7.26 -32.28 11.14
N THR A 283 -7.59 -33.49 11.60
CA THR A 283 -6.71 -34.66 11.45
C THR A 283 -6.55 -35.12 10.00
N ASN A 284 -7.51 -34.78 9.13
CA ASN A 284 -7.53 -35.12 7.72
C ASN A 284 -7.00 -34.00 6.81
N ASP A 285 -6.76 -32.79 7.34
CA ASP A 285 -6.26 -31.66 6.56
C ASP A 285 -5.45 -30.67 7.43
N ALA A 286 -4.12 -30.80 7.36
CA ALA A 286 -3.20 -29.93 8.09
C ALA A 286 -3.11 -28.50 7.53
N THR A 287 -3.67 -28.25 6.34
CA THR A 287 -3.67 -26.91 5.73
C THR A 287 -4.74 -25.98 6.33
N LEU A 288 -5.66 -26.54 7.12
CA LEU A 288 -6.70 -25.80 7.83
C LEU A 288 -6.41 -25.70 9.32
N VAL A 289 -7.10 -24.78 9.97
CA VAL A 289 -7.13 -24.64 11.43
C VAL A 289 -8.56 -24.41 11.89
N PHE A 290 -8.97 -25.05 12.98
CA PHE A 290 -10.26 -24.76 13.58
C PHE A 290 -10.25 -23.36 14.19
N ALA A 291 -11.32 -22.61 13.98
CA ALA A 291 -11.46 -21.26 14.50
C ALA A 291 -12.87 -21.00 15.00
N ARG A 292 -12.99 -20.07 15.95
CA ARG A 292 -14.27 -19.51 16.39
C ARG A 292 -14.15 -18.02 16.61
N ARG A 293 -15.22 -17.28 16.32
CA ARG A 293 -15.37 -15.89 16.74
C ARG A 293 -16.12 -15.89 18.05
N LEU A 294 -15.66 -15.21 19.10
CA LEU A 294 -16.35 -15.25 20.40
C LEU A 294 -17.73 -14.57 20.39
N SER A 295 -18.03 -13.74 19.37
CA SER A 295 -19.37 -13.19 19.14
C SER A 295 -20.36 -14.20 18.56
N HIS A 296 -19.88 -15.37 18.14
CA HIS A 296 -20.65 -16.47 17.57
C HIS A 296 -20.27 -17.77 18.28
N THR A 297 -21.12 -18.78 18.26
CA THR A 297 -20.82 -20.07 18.91
C THR A 297 -20.38 -21.15 17.93
N ASN A 298 -20.44 -20.88 16.62
CA ASN A 298 -20.10 -21.86 15.61
C ASN A 298 -18.59 -22.05 15.46
N ILE A 299 -18.19 -23.28 15.15
CA ILE A 299 -16.82 -23.66 14.83
C ILE A 299 -16.69 -23.77 13.32
N VAL A 300 -15.64 -23.14 12.79
CA VAL A 300 -15.31 -23.16 11.37
C VAL A 300 -13.89 -23.69 11.17
N ALA A 301 -13.55 -24.09 9.95
CA ALA A 301 -12.18 -24.29 9.53
C ALA A 301 -11.79 -23.21 8.52
N VAL A 302 -10.65 -22.59 8.76
CA VAL A 302 -10.06 -21.54 7.91
C VAL A 302 -8.65 -21.97 7.48
N PRO A 303 -8.09 -21.45 6.38
CA PRO A 303 -6.75 -21.86 5.98
C PRO A 303 -5.70 -21.42 7.02
N ARG A 304 -4.80 -22.32 7.40
CA ARG A 304 -3.78 -22.15 8.44
C ARG A 304 -2.71 -21.12 8.05
N ALA A 305 -2.43 -20.98 6.74
CA ALA A 305 -1.43 -20.05 6.20
C ALA A 305 -1.66 -18.58 6.61
N TRP A 306 -2.89 -18.22 6.94
CA TRP A 306 -3.26 -16.87 7.39
C TRP A 306 -2.79 -16.56 8.82
N LEU A 307 -2.38 -17.57 9.60
CA LEU A 307 -1.73 -17.37 10.90
C LEU A 307 -0.24 -17.01 10.76
N GLU A 308 0.39 -17.29 9.62
CA GLU A 308 1.83 -17.07 9.43
C GLU A 308 2.23 -15.59 9.59
N PRO A 309 1.52 -14.60 9.00
CA PRO A 309 1.83 -13.19 9.26
C PRO A 309 1.68 -12.81 10.73
N LEU A 310 0.72 -13.40 11.44
CA LEU A 310 0.54 -13.15 12.87
C LEU A 310 1.70 -13.76 13.69
N ARG A 311 2.36 -14.80 13.19
CA ARG A 311 3.51 -15.51 13.80
C ARG A 311 4.86 -14.78 13.63
N ALA A 312 4.93 -13.77 12.76
CA ALA A 312 6.15 -12.99 12.53
C ALA A 312 6.76 -12.48 13.85
N PRO A 313 8.10 -12.39 13.98
CA PRO A 313 8.74 -11.96 15.23
C PRO A 313 8.37 -10.51 15.59
N TYR A 314 8.60 -10.11 16.85
CA TYR A 314 8.32 -8.74 17.32
C TYR A 314 8.93 -7.66 16.40
N TRP A 315 10.16 -7.89 15.94
CA TRP A 315 10.90 -6.97 15.06
C TRP A 315 10.17 -6.69 13.74
N ASP A 316 9.44 -7.67 13.18
CA ASP A 316 8.73 -7.52 11.90
C ASP A 316 7.52 -6.59 12.00
N PHE A 317 7.04 -6.30 13.22
CA PHE A 317 6.00 -5.32 13.47
C PHE A 317 6.55 -3.93 13.81
N ALA A 318 7.85 -3.81 14.11
CA ALA A 318 8.49 -2.57 14.53
C ALA A 318 8.94 -1.76 13.31
N GLU A 319 8.97 -0.43 13.46
CA GLU A 319 9.53 0.46 12.43
C GLU A 319 11.05 0.28 12.34
N HIS A 320 11.55 0.08 11.12
CA HIS A 320 12.99 -0.13 10.88
C HIS A 320 13.68 1.18 10.49
N HIS A 321 12.96 2.16 9.95
CA HIS A 321 13.52 3.46 9.62
C HIS A 321 13.88 4.23 10.89
N LEU A 322 15.11 4.73 10.93
CA LEU A 322 15.58 5.52 12.07
C LEU A 322 15.06 6.96 12.04
N LEU A 323 14.50 7.43 10.92
CA LEU A 323 13.95 8.77 10.78
C LEU A 323 12.43 8.70 10.55
N ASP A 324 11.66 9.55 11.22
CA ASP A 324 10.24 9.69 10.93
C ASP A 324 10.04 10.54 9.66
N PRO A 325 8.90 10.40 8.95
CA PRO A 325 8.60 11.26 7.81
C PRO A 325 8.73 12.75 8.18
N LEU A 326 9.57 13.47 7.44
CA LEU A 326 9.82 14.89 7.69
C LEU A 326 8.54 15.72 7.43
N PRO A 327 8.30 16.79 8.21
CA PRO A 327 7.12 17.62 8.05
C PRO A 327 7.13 18.36 6.72
N ALA A 328 5.95 18.79 6.24
CA ALA A 328 5.82 19.56 5.00
C ALA A 328 6.61 20.89 5.00
N ALA A 329 6.80 21.51 6.17
CA ALA A 329 7.66 22.69 6.33
C ALA A 329 9.14 22.39 6.02
N GLY A 330 9.54 21.13 6.11
CA GLY A 330 10.89 20.65 5.83
C GLY A 330 11.85 20.85 7.01
N VAL A 331 13.14 20.77 6.67
CA VAL A 331 14.27 21.00 7.59
C VAL A 331 14.87 22.36 7.26
N ASP A 332 15.14 23.18 8.27
CA ASP A 332 15.72 24.52 8.12
C ASP A 332 17.20 24.55 8.47
N VAL A 333 17.60 23.71 9.43
CA VAL A 333 18.99 23.59 9.89
C VAL A 333 19.37 22.12 10.00
N ILE A 334 20.58 21.79 9.54
CA ILE A 334 21.19 20.47 9.71
C ILE A 334 22.52 20.69 10.44
N GLU A 335 22.65 20.16 11.64
CA GLU A 335 23.91 20.13 12.38
C GLU A 335 24.55 18.76 12.19
N ILE A 336 25.83 18.75 11.83
CA ILE A 336 26.60 17.54 11.57
C ILE A 336 27.84 17.58 12.45
N GLN A 337 27.96 16.59 13.33
CA GLN A 337 29.17 16.31 14.08
C GLN A 337 29.74 15.00 13.54
N GLY A 338 30.92 15.03 12.95
CA GLY A 338 31.59 13.87 12.35
C GLY A 338 33.09 14.04 12.40
N ASP A 339 33.74 14.05 11.23
CA ASP A 339 35.16 14.39 11.11
C ASP A 339 35.38 15.87 11.47
N ASP A 340 34.40 16.71 11.12
CA ASP A 340 34.28 18.12 11.51
C ASP A 340 32.96 18.35 12.28
N HIS A 341 32.80 19.53 12.90
CA HIS A 341 31.51 19.99 13.41
C HIS A 341 31.08 21.24 12.64
N PHE A 342 29.89 21.18 12.02
CA PHE A 342 29.38 22.27 11.19
C PHE A 342 27.85 22.28 11.10
N ALA A 343 27.30 23.43 10.68
CA ALA A 343 25.87 23.62 10.51
C ALA A 343 25.53 24.17 9.12
N LEU A 344 24.50 23.58 8.52
CA LEU A 344 23.90 24.01 7.26
C LEU A 344 22.57 24.72 7.57
N ARG A 345 22.29 25.82 6.87
CA ARG A 345 21.01 26.54 6.96
C ARG A 345 20.39 26.74 5.59
N ARG A 346 19.12 26.37 5.47
CA ARG A 346 18.29 26.64 4.30
C ARG A 346 18.03 28.14 4.19
N GLN A 347 18.18 28.66 2.99
CA GLN A 347 17.91 30.06 2.65
C GLN A 347 16.48 30.23 2.13
N THR A 348 16.00 31.47 2.04
CA THR A 348 14.65 31.80 1.56
C THR A 348 14.40 31.43 0.09
N ASN A 349 15.46 31.18 -0.69
CA ASN A 349 15.41 30.75 -2.08
C ASN A 349 15.66 29.24 -2.25
N ASP A 350 15.49 28.46 -1.17
CA ASP A 350 15.69 27.00 -1.13
C ASP A 350 17.11 26.51 -1.42
N THR A 351 18.09 27.42 -1.40
CA THR A 351 19.51 27.05 -1.41
C THR A 351 20.02 26.78 0.00
N TRP A 352 21.15 26.08 0.11
CA TRP A 352 21.77 25.79 1.39
C TRP A 352 23.09 26.52 1.54
N ARG A 353 23.39 26.97 2.75
CA ARG A 353 24.71 27.50 3.12
C ARG A 353 25.22 26.80 4.35
N VAL A 354 26.52 26.53 4.38
CA VAL A 354 27.20 26.33 5.66
C VAL A 354 27.24 27.70 6.35
N VAL A 355 26.84 27.73 7.61
CA VAL A 355 26.84 28.95 8.44
C VAL A 355 27.87 28.90 9.56
N GLU A 356 28.30 27.70 9.96
CA GLU A 356 29.34 27.48 10.97
C GLU A 356 30.19 26.26 10.58
N PRO A 357 31.52 26.27 10.82
CA PRO A 357 32.32 27.40 11.31
C PRO A 357 32.63 28.44 10.23
N LEU A 358 32.36 28.11 8.97
CA LEU A 358 32.60 28.96 7.80
C LEU A 358 31.28 29.33 7.11
N ASN A 359 31.28 30.41 6.33
CA ASN A 359 30.11 30.86 5.61
C ASN A 359 30.29 30.73 4.09
N PHE A 360 29.81 29.63 3.51
CA PHE A 360 29.87 29.38 2.06
C PHE A 360 28.63 28.63 1.54
N ALA A 361 28.42 28.67 0.21
CA ALA A 361 27.31 27.96 -0.43
C ALA A 361 27.54 26.45 -0.38
N ALA A 362 26.52 25.72 0.09
CA ALA A 362 26.50 24.27 0.08
C ALA A 362 25.84 23.75 -1.21
N ASP A 363 26.29 22.60 -1.71
CA ASP A 363 25.66 21.96 -2.86
C ASP A 363 24.27 21.42 -2.46
N THR A 364 23.21 22.05 -2.98
CA THR A 364 21.82 21.68 -2.66
C THR A 364 21.49 20.22 -3.00
N ASN A 365 22.15 19.63 -4.02
CA ASN A 365 21.93 18.21 -4.34
C ASN A 365 22.56 17.31 -3.29
N ILE A 366 23.76 17.63 -2.80
CA ILE A 366 24.41 16.87 -1.71
C ILE A 366 23.57 16.94 -0.44
N VAL A 367 23.00 18.10 -0.10
CA VAL A 367 22.11 18.23 1.06
C VAL A 367 20.83 17.40 0.88
N SER A 368 20.26 17.41 -0.33
CA SER A 368 19.07 16.62 -0.66
C SER A 368 19.35 15.12 -0.61
N ASP A 369 20.51 14.68 -1.08
CA ASP A 369 20.97 13.30 -1.03
C ASP A 369 21.26 12.86 0.41
N LEU A 370 21.82 13.74 1.26
CA LEU A 370 21.96 13.51 2.70
C LEU A 370 20.61 13.28 3.37
N LEU A 371 19.64 14.18 3.16
CA LEU A 371 18.30 14.06 3.76
C LEU A 371 17.59 12.78 3.28
N ARG A 372 17.71 12.44 1.99
CA ARG A 372 17.20 11.18 1.44
C ARG A 372 17.89 9.97 2.06
N GLY A 373 19.21 10.00 2.19
CA GLY A 373 19.99 8.93 2.81
C GLY A 373 19.62 8.70 4.26
N LEU A 374 19.37 9.76 5.04
CA LEU A 374 18.87 9.66 6.41
C LEU A 374 17.44 9.09 6.46
N ALA A 375 16.57 9.51 5.53
CA ALA A 375 15.19 9.03 5.46
C ALA A 375 15.07 7.56 5.02
N GLN A 376 16.00 7.07 4.19
CA GLN A 376 16.06 5.68 3.71
C GLN A 376 16.91 4.77 4.62
N LEU A 377 17.45 5.30 5.71
CA LEU A 377 18.30 4.53 6.61
C LEU A 377 17.44 3.58 7.47
N GLU A 378 17.58 2.30 7.20
CA GLU A 378 16.90 1.23 7.93
C GLU A 378 17.86 0.51 8.89
N ALA A 379 17.36 0.23 10.09
CA ALA A 379 17.97 -0.72 11.00
C ALA A 379 17.72 -2.14 10.50
N VAL A 380 18.77 -2.96 10.50
CA VAL A 380 18.70 -4.39 10.15
C VAL A 380 18.52 -5.27 11.38
N GLU A 381 18.81 -4.73 12.56
CA GLU A 381 18.74 -5.45 13.83
C GLU A 381 18.51 -4.46 14.98
N LEU A 382 17.74 -4.91 15.97
CA LEU A 382 17.69 -4.29 17.29
C LEU A 382 18.77 -4.92 18.19
N ALA A 383 19.88 -4.21 18.41
CA ALA A 383 20.96 -4.71 19.27
C ALA A 383 20.52 -4.84 20.73
N LYS A 384 19.80 -3.82 21.24
CA LYS A 384 19.25 -3.84 22.60
C LYS A 384 18.07 -2.88 22.74
N GLU A 385 17.01 -3.38 23.37
CA GLU A 385 15.74 -2.66 23.57
C GLU A 385 15.87 -1.48 24.54
N VAL A 386 16.41 -1.71 25.75
CA VAL A 386 16.61 -0.70 26.78
C VAL A 386 18.08 -0.63 27.16
N VAL A 387 18.70 0.52 26.91
CA VAL A 387 20.11 0.79 27.19
C VAL A 387 20.23 1.97 28.13
N THR A 388 20.91 1.75 29.25
CA THR A 388 21.24 2.79 30.24
C THR A 388 22.68 3.27 30.14
N ASP A 389 23.57 2.44 29.56
CA ASP A 389 24.96 2.79 29.27
C ASP A 389 25.25 2.60 27.78
N PHE A 390 25.51 3.71 27.10
CA PHE A 390 25.77 3.78 25.67
C PHE A 390 27.25 3.64 25.31
N ALA A 391 28.16 3.60 26.30
CA ALA A 391 29.60 3.52 26.06
C ALA A 391 30.02 2.24 25.33
N ALA A 392 29.42 1.10 25.67
CA ALA A 392 29.69 -0.19 25.03
C ALA A 392 29.44 -0.20 23.51
N TYR A 393 28.58 0.70 23.04
CA TYR A 393 28.20 0.84 21.63
C TYR A 393 28.91 2.02 20.95
N GLY A 394 29.80 2.73 21.65
CA GLY A 394 30.42 3.96 21.16
C GLY A 394 29.43 5.12 21.00
N LEU A 395 28.27 5.06 21.64
CA LEU A 395 27.19 6.05 21.53
C LEU A 395 27.19 7.08 22.67
N ALA A 396 28.02 6.89 23.69
CA ALA A 396 28.29 7.93 24.70
C ALA A 396 29.10 9.11 24.12
N SER A 397 29.91 8.85 23.10
CA SER A 397 30.64 9.84 22.31
C SER A 397 30.58 9.39 20.86
N PRO A 398 29.47 9.68 20.15
CA PRO A 398 29.21 9.11 18.84
C PRO A 398 30.27 9.55 17.83
N LEU A 399 30.63 8.64 16.92
CA LEU A 399 31.50 8.93 15.79
C LEU A 399 30.87 9.94 14.83
N ARG A 400 29.54 9.88 14.68
CA ARG A 400 28.77 10.84 13.89
C ARG A 400 27.45 11.15 14.56
N ARG A 401 26.99 12.39 14.48
CA ARG A 401 25.67 12.84 14.89
C ARG A 401 25.10 13.77 13.83
N PHE A 402 23.85 13.52 13.47
CA PHE A 402 23.06 14.39 12.62
C PHE A 402 21.87 14.90 13.42
N THR A 403 21.71 16.21 13.52
CA THR A 403 20.56 16.85 14.14
C THR A 403 19.81 17.65 13.07
N LEU A 404 18.54 17.32 12.86
CA LEU A 404 17.65 18.01 11.94
C LEU A 404 16.76 18.95 12.75
N LEU A 405 16.76 20.23 12.42
CA LEU A 405 15.99 21.25 13.12
C LEU A 405 15.09 22.03 12.17
N THR A 406 13.95 22.47 12.69
CA THR A 406 13.09 23.47 12.05
C THR A 406 13.10 24.77 12.86
N ALA A 407 13.13 25.90 12.17
CA ALA A 407 13.02 27.21 12.76
C ALA A 407 11.55 27.50 13.07
N ARG A 408 11.22 27.64 14.35
CA ARG A 408 9.90 28.04 14.81
C ARG A 408 9.96 29.44 15.41
N THR A 409 9.30 30.39 14.76
CA THR A 409 9.05 31.72 15.32
C THR A 409 7.87 31.65 16.27
N ASN A 410 8.06 31.98 17.54
CA ASN A 410 6.96 32.06 18.50
C ASN A 410 6.10 33.31 18.24
N ALA A 411 4.95 33.41 18.92
CA ALA A 411 4.03 34.55 18.78
C ALA A 411 4.65 35.91 19.17
N ALA A 412 5.78 35.91 19.89
CA ALA A 412 6.55 37.10 20.25
C ALA A 412 7.65 37.45 19.24
N GLY A 413 7.71 36.77 18.09
CA GLY A 413 8.69 37.04 17.03
C GLY A 413 10.07 36.44 17.27
N VAL A 414 10.26 35.61 18.29
CA VAL A 414 11.54 34.96 18.60
C VAL A 414 11.63 33.62 17.87
N SER A 415 12.61 33.48 16.98
CA SER A 415 12.92 32.21 16.32
C SER A 415 13.66 31.27 17.28
N THR A 416 13.09 30.10 17.51
CA THR A 416 13.67 29.01 18.28
C THR A 416 13.83 27.79 17.37
N ASN A 417 14.89 27.01 17.55
CA ASN A 417 15.06 25.76 16.81
C ASN A 417 14.34 24.64 17.56
N GLN A 418 13.48 23.90 16.87
CA GLN A 418 12.90 22.66 17.36
C GLN A 418 13.62 21.48 16.70
N ILE A 419 14.09 20.53 17.51
CA ILE A 419 14.66 19.27 17.00
C ILE A 419 13.53 18.46 16.38
N LEU A 420 13.67 18.14 15.09
CA LEU A 420 12.81 17.20 14.38
C LEU A 420 13.31 15.77 14.58
N ALA A 421 14.62 15.59 14.50
CA ALA A 421 15.27 14.31 14.71
C ALA A 421 16.74 14.51 15.08
N GLN A 422 17.29 13.56 15.83
CA GLN A 422 18.72 13.43 16.04
C GLN A 422 19.09 11.96 16.00
N LEU A 423 20.09 11.65 15.16
CA LEU A 423 20.64 10.31 14.95
C LEU A 423 22.13 10.30 15.31
N ASP A 424 22.48 9.39 16.21
CA ASP A 424 23.84 9.16 16.69
C ASP A 424 24.35 7.83 16.14
N PHE A 425 25.60 7.81 15.65
CA PHE A 425 26.29 6.65 15.11
C PHE A 425 27.54 6.36 15.95
N GLY A 426 27.63 5.16 16.50
CA GLY A 426 28.66 4.74 17.43
C GLY A 426 29.74 3.88 16.78
N THR A 427 30.17 2.83 17.48
CA THR A 427 31.26 1.95 17.06
C THR A 427 30.98 1.30 15.71
N ARG A 428 32.00 1.34 14.83
CA ARG A 428 32.02 0.65 13.54
C ARG A 428 32.56 -0.76 13.70
N GLU A 429 31.86 -1.73 13.14
CA GLU A 429 32.31 -3.11 12.96
C GLU A 429 32.56 -3.39 11.46
N LYS A 430 32.75 -4.66 11.08
CA LYS A 430 33.13 -5.04 9.71
C LYS A 430 32.11 -4.54 8.68
N ASP A 431 30.84 -4.86 8.88
CA ASP A 431 29.72 -4.63 7.97
C ASP A 431 28.56 -3.84 8.60
N ARG A 432 28.68 -3.47 9.88
CA ARG A 432 27.63 -2.79 10.63
C ARG A 432 28.16 -1.66 11.51
N ILE A 433 27.25 -0.77 11.92
CA ILE A 433 27.50 0.31 12.87
C ILE A 433 26.32 0.42 13.83
N PHE A 434 26.60 0.69 15.10
CA PHE A 434 25.54 0.95 16.07
C PHE A 434 24.96 2.35 15.84
N ALA A 435 23.65 2.45 15.92
CA ALA A 435 22.92 3.70 15.74
C ALA A 435 21.88 3.89 16.85
N ARG A 436 21.56 5.14 17.15
CA ARG A 436 20.55 5.50 18.14
C ARG A 436 19.82 6.76 17.74
N ARG A 437 18.52 6.77 18.02
CA ARG A 437 17.70 7.99 18.05
C ARG A 437 17.74 8.65 19.43
N HIS A 438 17.71 9.97 19.47
CA HIS A 438 17.72 10.72 20.75
C HIS A 438 16.48 10.49 21.62
N ASP A 439 15.33 10.16 21.03
CA ASP A 439 14.03 10.01 21.69
C ASP A 439 13.72 8.57 22.13
N GLU A 440 14.68 7.65 21.95
CA GLU A 440 14.54 6.25 22.31
C GLU A 440 15.72 5.79 23.20
N SER A 441 15.46 4.76 24.02
CA SER A 441 16.49 4.10 24.84
C SER A 441 17.10 2.87 24.16
N SER A 442 16.71 2.59 22.91
CA SER A 442 17.18 1.46 22.13
C SER A 442 18.49 1.77 21.40
N VAL A 443 19.24 0.70 21.11
CA VAL A 443 20.37 0.71 20.19
C VAL A 443 20.04 -0.20 19.00
N TYR A 444 20.21 0.35 17.82
CA TYR A 444 19.98 -0.31 16.54
C TYR A 444 21.31 -0.64 15.86
N VAL A 445 21.24 -1.55 14.89
CA VAL A 445 22.33 -1.85 13.97
C VAL A 445 21.89 -1.42 12.59
N VAL A 446 22.70 -0.61 11.91
CA VAL A 446 22.49 -0.27 10.50
C VAL A 446 23.65 -0.78 9.65
N PRO A 447 23.44 -1.03 8.35
CA PRO A 447 24.52 -1.40 7.45
C PRO A 447 25.59 -0.31 7.42
N ARG A 448 26.86 -0.72 7.58
CA ARG A 448 27.99 0.23 7.60
C ARG A 448 28.07 1.03 6.31
N GLY A 449 27.82 0.39 5.16
CA GLY A 449 27.89 1.04 3.86
C GLY A 449 26.91 2.20 3.71
N ASP A 450 25.70 2.07 4.26
CA ASP A 450 24.68 3.12 4.16
C ASP A 450 25.01 4.30 5.08
N ALA A 451 25.47 4.04 6.30
CA ALA A 451 25.93 5.09 7.21
C ALA A 451 27.21 5.80 6.73
N GLU A 452 28.14 5.09 6.08
CA GLU A 452 29.39 5.66 5.57
C GLU A 452 29.19 6.54 4.33
N ARG A 453 28.11 6.34 3.56
CA ARG A 453 27.74 7.23 2.44
C ARG A 453 27.28 8.61 2.90
N LEU A 454 26.81 8.76 4.14
CA LEU A 454 26.39 10.04 4.67
C LEU A 454 27.60 10.98 4.83
N PRO A 455 27.53 12.24 4.34
CA PRO A 455 28.58 13.23 4.53
C PRO A 455 28.95 13.41 6.01
N ALA A 456 30.26 13.47 6.29
CA ALA A 456 30.79 13.59 7.65
C ALA A 456 31.83 14.71 7.81
N ALA A 457 32.25 15.32 6.70
CA ALA A 457 33.25 16.37 6.68
C ALA A 457 32.73 17.63 5.98
N LEU A 458 33.17 18.79 6.46
CA LEU A 458 32.68 20.11 6.04
C LEU A 458 32.91 20.35 4.53
N PHE A 459 34.08 19.95 4.02
CA PHE A 459 34.43 20.16 2.61
C PHE A 459 33.51 19.41 1.64
N GLN A 460 32.90 18.30 2.07
CA GLN A 460 32.00 17.50 1.23
C GLN A 460 30.71 18.25 0.91
N MET A 461 30.32 19.21 1.74
CA MET A 461 29.08 19.96 1.57
C MET A 461 29.22 21.15 0.62
N ARG A 462 30.44 21.55 0.26
CA ARG A 462 30.68 22.74 -0.58
C ARG A 462 30.04 22.59 -1.95
N ASP A 463 29.55 23.70 -2.52
CA ASP A 463 29.10 23.73 -3.91
C ASP A 463 30.21 23.19 -4.83
N ARG A 464 29.87 22.18 -5.64
CA ARG A 464 30.81 21.57 -6.59
C ARG A 464 31.23 22.52 -7.71
N GLN A 465 30.59 23.67 -7.90
CA GLN A 465 31.06 24.70 -8.81
C GLN A 465 32.32 25.37 -8.22
N ILE A 466 33.49 25.07 -8.80
CA ILE A 466 34.79 25.52 -8.30
C ILE A 466 34.95 27.03 -8.53
N TRP A 467 34.64 27.47 -9.76
CA TRP A 467 34.58 28.87 -10.16
C TRP A 467 33.70 29.02 -11.41
N ASN A 468 33.33 30.26 -11.71
CA ASN A 468 32.59 30.62 -12.91
C ASN A 468 33.08 31.97 -13.45
N PHE A 469 33.69 31.98 -14.63
CA PHE A 469 34.02 33.20 -15.35
C PHE A 469 33.93 32.98 -16.87
N PRO A 470 33.53 34.01 -17.65
CA PRO A 470 33.54 33.91 -19.10
C PRO A 470 34.98 33.93 -19.63
N SER A 471 35.29 33.17 -20.68
CA SER A 471 36.65 33.11 -21.25
C SER A 471 37.17 34.47 -21.73
N THR A 472 36.27 35.40 -22.07
CA THR A 472 36.60 36.80 -22.40
C THR A 472 37.29 37.54 -21.25
N ASN A 473 37.09 37.10 -20.00
CA ASN A 473 37.78 37.67 -18.84
C ASN A 473 39.17 37.05 -18.61
N ALA A 474 39.53 35.96 -19.30
CA ALA A 474 40.86 35.38 -19.19
C ALA A 474 41.90 36.29 -19.87
N LEU A 475 42.92 36.67 -19.11
CA LEU A 475 44.01 37.54 -19.52
C LEU A 475 45.27 36.75 -19.87
N ALA A 476 45.56 35.72 -19.09
CA ALA A 476 46.69 34.83 -19.29
C ALA A 476 46.42 33.44 -18.73
N VAL A 477 47.05 32.44 -19.32
CA VAL A 477 47.14 31.08 -18.77
C VAL A 477 48.60 30.69 -18.64
N THR A 478 48.98 30.21 -17.47
CA THR A 478 50.26 29.59 -17.18
C THR A 478 50.04 28.09 -17.00
N ILE A 479 50.79 27.30 -17.75
CA ILE A 479 50.79 25.84 -17.72
C ILE A 479 52.13 25.42 -17.12
N THR A 480 52.10 24.65 -16.03
CA THR A 480 53.29 24.01 -15.47
C THR A 480 53.14 22.50 -15.61
N GLN A 481 54.05 21.85 -16.32
CA GLN A 481 53.98 20.42 -16.58
C GLN A 481 55.39 19.80 -16.48
N GLN A 482 55.58 18.80 -15.61
CA GLN A 482 56.86 18.11 -15.40
C GLN A 482 58.07 19.07 -15.21
N GLY A 483 57.88 20.15 -14.45
CA GLY A 483 58.92 21.16 -14.18
C GLY A 483 59.17 22.16 -15.31
N ARG A 484 58.46 22.04 -16.46
CA ARG A 484 58.46 23.05 -17.53
C ARG A 484 57.29 24.00 -17.37
N GLU A 485 57.46 25.23 -17.82
CA GLU A 485 56.42 26.25 -17.78
C GLU A 485 56.17 26.85 -19.17
N LYS A 486 54.90 27.04 -19.52
CA LYS A 486 54.46 27.75 -20.74
C LYS A 486 53.41 28.79 -20.34
N ARG A 487 53.62 30.04 -20.74
CA ARG A 487 52.66 31.13 -20.54
C ARG A 487 52.10 31.60 -21.88
N ILE A 488 50.78 31.77 -21.93
CA ILE A 488 50.05 32.35 -23.06
C ILE A 488 49.22 33.51 -22.52
N ALA A 489 49.30 34.68 -23.15
CA ALA A 489 48.61 35.89 -22.69
C ALA A 489 48.00 36.65 -23.87
N ARG A 490 46.95 37.43 -23.61
CA ARG A 490 46.42 38.37 -24.61
C ARG A 490 47.39 39.53 -24.80
N ASN A 491 47.73 39.83 -26.05
CA ASN A 491 48.52 41.00 -26.41
C ASN A 491 47.67 42.28 -26.40
N ALA A 492 48.26 43.43 -26.74
CA ALA A 492 47.55 44.71 -26.80
C ALA A 492 46.42 44.77 -27.85
N ALA A 493 46.44 43.88 -28.86
CA ALA A 493 45.39 43.73 -29.86
C ALA A 493 44.28 42.75 -29.43
N GLY A 494 44.42 42.11 -28.25
CA GLY A 494 43.46 41.13 -27.72
C GLY A 494 43.67 39.69 -28.20
N GLU A 495 44.70 39.43 -29.01
CA GLU A 495 45.03 38.12 -29.56
C GLU A 495 45.88 37.30 -28.58
N TRP A 496 45.69 35.99 -28.56
CA TRP A 496 46.52 35.09 -27.75
C TRP A 496 47.93 34.97 -28.33
N ALA A 497 48.93 35.24 -27.50
CA ALA A 497 50.34 35.14 -27.87
C ALA A 497 51.15 34.39 -26.80
N ASN A 498 52.22 33.74 -27.22
CA ASN A 498 53.24 33.15 -26.34
C ASN A 498 54.62 33.79 -26.62
N THR A 499 55.70 33.22 -26.10
CA THR A 499 57.07 33.73 -26.30
C THR A 499 57.52 33.78 -27.77
N ASN A 500 56.84 33.03 -28.66
CA ASN A 500 57.14 32.94 -30.08
C ASN A 500 56.22 33.82 -30.95
N GLY A 501 55.34 34.62 -30.34
CA GLY A 501 54.39 35.50 -31.04
C GLY A 501 52.92 35.04 -30.95
N PRO A 502 52.03 35.62 -31.78
CA PRO A 502 50.62 35.25 -31.84
C PRO A 502 50.40 33.77 -32.19
N LEU A 503 49.39 33.15 -31.60
CA LEU A 503 48.96 31.79 -31.95
C LEU A 503 48.24 31.78 -33.30
N ASP A 504 48.28 30.65 -34.02
CA ASP A 504 47.43 30.46 -35.21
C ASP A 504 45.94 30.38 -34.82
N LEU A 505 45.07 30.61 -35.81
CA LEU A 505 43.61 30.67 -35.61
C LEU A 505 43.02 29.40 -34.99
N VAL A 506 43.53 28.21 -35.35
CA VAL A 506 43.00 26.93 -34.87
C VAL A 506 43.40 26.74 -33.41
N THR A 507 44.68 26.97 -33.07
CA THR A 507 45.17 26.87 -31.69
C THR A 507 44.52 27.92 -30.79
N ALA A 508 44.34 29.15 -31.27
CA ALA A 508 43.66 30.21 -30.52
C ALA A 508 42.19 29.86 -30.24
N ALA A 509 41.46 29.34 -31.22
CA ALA A 509 40.07 28.91 -31.04
C ALA A 509 39.95 27.72 -30.06
N ALA A 510 40.86 26.73 -30.15
CA ALA A 510 40.88 25.60 -29.23
C ALA A 510 41.23 26.01 -27.79
N LEU A 511 42.14 26.98 -27.63
CA LEU A 511 42.45 27.58 -26.33
C LEU A 511 41.24 28.30 -25.73
N GLU A 512 40.53 29.11 -26.53
CA GLU A 512 39.30 29.80 -26.08
C GLU A 512 38.23 28.82 -25.61
N GLU A 513 37.97 27.76 -26.38
CA GLU A 513 37.01 26.72 -26.00
C GLU A 513 37.43 25.99 -24.72
N THR A 514 38.74 25.71 -24.58
CA THR A 514 39.30 25.10 -23.37
C THR A 514 39.13 26.01 -22.15
N LEU A 515 39.40 27.32 -22.30
CA LEU A 515 39.22 28.32 -21.26
C LEU A 515 37.74 28.56 -20.94
N HIS A 516 36.84 28.46 -21.91
CA HIS A 516 35.40 28.53 -21.69
C HIS A 516 34.94 27.41 -20.76
N ARG A 517 35.35 26.16 -21.05
CA ARG A 517 34.99 24.99 -20.21
C ARG A 517 35.68 24.99 -18.86
N LEU A 518 36.97 25.32 -18.79
CA LEU A 518 37.68 25.50 -17.52
C LEU A 518 37.15 26.68 -16.70
N GLY A 519 36.65 27.72 -17.36
CA GLY A 519 35.99 28.86 -16.71
C GLY A 519 34.73 28.47 -15.97
N GLN A 520 34.10 27.35 -16.36
CA GLN A 520 32.92 26.75 -15.73
C GLN A 520 33.24 25.49 -14.93
N LEU A 521 34.48 25.35 -14.45
CA LEU A 521 34.95 24.14 -13.77
C LEU A 521 34.03 23.73 -12.61
N ARG A 522 33.51 22.51 -12.69
CA ARG A 522 32.69 21.86 -11.68
C ARG A 522 33.30 20.52 -11.31
N ALA A 523 33.37 20.22 -10.03
CA ALA A 523 33.75 18.90 -9.53
C ALA A 523 32.66 17.87 -9.84
N GLU A 524 33.08 16.67 -10.21
CA GLU A 524 32.18 15.51 -10.22
C GLU A 524 31.80 15.11 -8.79
N SER A 525 32.83 14.96 -7.95
CA SER A 525 32.73 14.56 -6.54
C SER A 525 33.87 15.17 -5.73
N TRP A 526 33.61 15.51 -4.46
CA TRP A 526 34.66 15.83 -3.50
C TRP A 526 35.30 14.56 -2.99
N VAL A 527 36.63 14.56 -2.85
CA VAL A 527 37.42 13.36 -2.52
C VAL A 527 38.12 13.50 -1.18
N SER A 528 38.80 14.61 -0.95
CA SER A 528 39.59 14.81 0.27
C SER A 528 39.96 16.28 0.48
N GLN A 529 40.53 16.59 1.65
CA GLN A 529 41.06 17.90 1.97
C GLN A 529 42.35 17.77 2.78
N GLY A 530 43.27 18.73 2.60
CA GLY A 530 44.48 18.86 3.39
C GLY A 530 45.75 18.50 2.62
N THR A 531 46.83 19.20 2.94
CA THR A 531 48.15 19.03 2.30
C THR A 531 48.73 17.63 2.50
N ASN A 532 48.48 16.99 3.64
CA ASN A 532 48.89 15.62 3.93
C ASN A 532 48.20 14.56 3.05
N ARG A 533 47.13 14.92 2.32
CA ARG A 533 46.42 14.01 1.41
C ARG A 533 46.95 14.05 -0.01
N LEU A 534 47.63 15.13 -0.41
CA LEU A 534 48.11 15.36 -1.77
C LEU A 534 48.96 14.19 -2.32
N ALA A 535 49.86 13.63 -1.49
CA ALA A 535 50.68 12.48 -1.89
C ALA A 535 49.83 11.25 -2.26
N ILE A 536 48.76 10.98 -1.50
CA ILE A 536 47.84 9.85 -1.73
C ILE A 536 47.15 9.99 -3.08
N TYR A 537 46.93 11.19 -3.59
CA TYR A 537 46.21 11.41 -4.85
C TYR A 537 47.15 11.80 -6.02
N GLY A 538 48.46 11.61 -5.84
CA GLY A 538 49.45 11.75 -6.91
C GLY A 538 49.87 13.19 -7.22
N PHE A 539 49.81 14.08 -6.24
CA PHE A 539 50.22 15.49 -6.39
C PHE A 539 51.68 15.78 -5.98
N THR A 540 52.43 14.79 -5.48
CA THR A 540 53.82 14.96 -5.00
C THR A 540 54.81 15.40 -6.08
N ASN A 541 54.59 14.96 -7.32
CA ASN A 541 55.22 15.53 -8.51
C ASN A 541 54.07 16.10 -9.35
N VAL A 542 53.66 17.35 -9.11
CA VAL A 542 52.56 17.99 -9.85
C VAL A 542 52.86 17.92 -11.34
N ALA A 543 52.31 16.89 -11.99
CA ALA A 543 52.65 16.57 -13.35
C ALA A 543 52.05 17.61 -14.29
N HIS A 544 50.94 18.24 -13.89
CA HIS A 544 50.20 19.21 -14.68
C HIS A 544 49.43 20.19 -13.78
N LYS A 545 49.72 21.48 -13.90
CA LYS A 545 49.10 22.60 -13.18
C LYS A 545 48.72 23.70 -14.15
N ILE A 546 47.51 24.24 -13.99
CA ILE A 546 46.97 25.32 -14.80
C ILE A 546 46.63 26.50 -13.89
N SER A 547 47.19 27.67 -14.19
CA SER A 547 46.89 28.94 -13.53
C SER A 547 46.32 29.94 -14.53
N ILE A 548 45.07 30.34 -14.36
CA ILE A 548 44.35 31.26 -15.24
C ILE A 548 44.24 32.61 -14.53
N GLN A 549 44.86 33.63 -15.09
CA GLN A 549 44.72 35.01 -14.66
C GLN A 549 43.48 35.61 -15.32
N VAL A 550 42.52 36.06 -14.52
CA VAL A 550 41.25 36.63 -14.98
C VAL A 550 41.13 38.09 -14.55
N ASN A 551 40.42 38.88 -15.34
CA ASN A 551 40.07 40.25 -15.00
C ASN A 551 39.12 40.25 -13.78
N GLY A 552 39.62 40.72 -12.63
CA GLY A 552 38.91 40.75 -11.36
C GLY A 552 38.44 42.15 -10.93
N GLY A 553 38.43 43.12 -11.86
CA GLY A 553 38.17 44.53 -11.55
C GLY A 553 39.48 45.30 -11.34
N SER A 554 39.71 45.84 -10.15
CA SER A 554 40.89 46.66 -9.83
C SER A 554 42.21 45.88 -9.80
N THR A 555 42.16 44.56 -9.56
CA THR A 555 43.32 43.67 -9.62
C THR A 555 42.95 42.33 -10.29
N PRO A 556 43.83 41.78 -11.15
CA PRO A 556 43.61 40.44 -11.71
C PRO A 556 43.58 39.36 -10.62
N ARG A 557 42.66 38.41 -10.74
CA ARG A 557 42.60 37.22 -9.87
C ARG A 557 43.22 36.02 -10.58
N THR A 558 43.78 35.08 -9.84
CA THR A 558 44.35 33.85 -10.42
C THR A 558 43.61 32.63 -9.91
N HIS A 559 43.01 31.86 -10.81
CA HIS A 559 42.43 30.56 -10.54
C HIS A 559 43.45 29.47 -10.85
N THR A 560 43.72 28.58 -9.90
CA THR A 560 44.73 27.53 -10.06
C THR A 560 44.13 26.17 -9.80
N VAL A 561 44.32 25.24 -10.74
CA VAL A 561 43.97 23.82 -10.59
C VAL A 561 45.20 22.96 -10.88
N GLU A 562 45.42 21.99 -10.02
CA GLU A 562 46.48 20.98 -10.17
C GLU A 562 45.83 19.64 -10.49
N PHE A 563 46.46 18.82 -11.33
CA PHE A 563 45.95 17.50 -11.70
C PHE A 563 46.89 16.40 -11.19
N GLY A 564 46.30 15.40 -10.53
CA GLY A 564 46.96 14.24 -9.96
C GLY A 564 46.74 12.97 -10.79
N ARG A 565 46.78 11.82 -10.12
CA ARG A 565 46.57 10.52 -10.78
C ARG A 565 45.09 10.29 -11.12
N TRP A 566 44.84 9.24 -11.89
CA TRP A 566 43.48 8.79 -12.21
C TRP A 566 42.86 8.01 -11.06
N SER A 567 41.58 8.26 -10.79
CA SER A 567 40.77 7.48 -9.85
C SER A 567 40.41 6.12 -10.44
N PRO A 568 40.01 5.14 -9.60
CA PRO A 568 39.49 3.85 -10.08
C PRO A 568 38.29 3.98 -11.03
N ALA A 569 37.50 5.05 -10.88
CA ALA A 569 36.39 5.39 -11.77
C ALA A 569 36.83 6.04 -13.09
N ARG A 570 38.14 6.05 -13.39
CA ARG A 570 38.75 6.68 -14.56
C ARG A 570 38.41 8.18 -14.67
N ARG A 571 38.49 8.88 -13.54
CA ARG A 571 38.37 10.34 -13.46
C ARG A 571 39.70 10.92 -12.94
N PRO A 572 40.27 11.97 -13.55
CA PRO A 572 41.50 12.54 -13.03
C PRO A 572 41.21 13.24 -11.70
N TYR A 573 42.02 12.96 -10.67
CA TYR A 573 42.00 13.77 -9.46
C TYR A 573 42.50 15.17 -9.80
N ALA A 574 41.86 16.19 -9.23
CA ALA A 574 42.26 17.57 -9.32
C ALA A 574 42.23 18.22 -7.94
N ALA A 575 43.05 19.26 -7.74
CA ALA A 575 43.12 19.99 -6.49
C ALA A 575 43.06 21.49 -6.73
N VAL A 576 42.33 22.17 -5.86
CA VAL A 576 42.24 23.64 -5.77
C VAL A 576 42.41 24.04 -4.31
N VAL A 577 42.81 25.28 -4.06
CA VAL A 577 42.94 25.79 -2.70
C VAL A 577 41.68 26.57 -2.32
N PHE A 578 40.99 26.11 -1.28
CA PHE A 578 39.91 26.85 -0.63
C PHE A 578 40.30 27.11 0.83
N ASP A 579 40.08 28.33 1.30
CA ASP A 579 40.31 28.73 2.71
C ASP A 579 41.72 28.32 3.21
N GLY A 580 42.73 28.45 2.35
CA GLY A 580 44.13 28.12 2.65
C GLY A 580 44.46 26.62 2.65
N GLN A 581 43.51 25.74 2.33
CA GLN A 581 43.71 24.29 2.29
C GLN A 581 43.45 23.72 0.89
N PRO A 582 44.26 22.76 0.41
CA PRO A 582 43.95 22.06 -0.82
C PRO A 582 42.73 21.16 -0.61
N VAL A 583 41.75 21.27 -1.50
CA VAL A 583 40.59 20.40 -1.59
C VAL A 583 40.71 19.61 -2.89
N ILE A 584 40.62 18.30 -2.77
CA ILE A 584 40.80 17.32 -3.84
C ILE A 584 39.42 16.87 -4.30
N PHE A 585 39.24 16.82 -5.62
CA PHE A 585 38.00 16.42 -6.26
C PHE A 585 38.27 15.56 -7.49
N GLU A 586 37.26 14.85 -7.98
CA GLU A 586 37.31 14.24 -9.30
C GLU A 586 36.92 15.27 -10.36
N CYS A 587 37.81 15.52 -11.32
CA CYS A 587 37.54 16.40 -12.45
C CYS A 587 36.74 15.66 -13.53
N PRO A 588 35.82 16.32 -14.26
CA PRO A 588 35.14 15.73 -15.41
C PRO A 588 36.15 15.16 -16.42
N PRO A 589 36.09 13.86 -16.76
CA PRO A 589 37.15 13.23 -17.55
C PRO A 589 37.26 13.82 -18.97
N ARG A 590 36.11 14.15 -19.60
CA ARG A 590 36.10 14.81 -20.92
C ARG A 590 36.74 16.18 -20.90
N LEU A 591 36.54 16.96 -19.82
CA LEU A 591 37.21 18.26 -19.68
C LEU A 591 38.72 18.09 -19.74
N TYR A 592 39.25 17.11 -19.01
CA TYR A 592 40.68 16.87 -18.99
C TYR A 592 41.21 16.27 -20.29
N VAL A 593 40.60 15.19 -20.79
CA VAL A 593 41.11 14.42 -21.94
C VAL A 593 40.94 15.16 -23.25
N ASP A 594 39.79 15.80 -23.45
CA ASP A 594 39.44 16.37 -24.76
C ASP A 594 39.91 17.82 -24.88
N PHE A 595 40.18 18.51 -23.75
CA PHE A 595 40.51 19.94 -23.74
C PHE A 595 41.82 20.27 -23.03
N VAL A 596 41.93 19.95 -21.73
CA VAL A 596 43.12 20.36 -20.94
C VAL A 596 44.40 19.67 -21.43
N ALA A 597 44.39 18.35 -21.57
CA ALA A 597 45.58 17.61 -21.98
C ALA A 597 46.04 17.95 -23.41
N PRO A 598 45.16 18.06 -24.42
CA PRO A 598 45.58 18.40 -25.78
C PRO A 598 46.02 19.87 -25.94
N TYR A 599 45.31 20.82 -25.35
CA TYR A 599 45.48 22.25 -25.66
C TYR A 599 46.22 23.06 -24.60
N LEU A 600 46.32 22.54 -23.36
CA LEU A 600 47.03 23.19 -22.26
C LEU A 600 48.21 22.35 -21.76
N SER A 601 48.99 21.76 -22.66
CA SER A 601 50.24 21.07 -22.32
C SER A 601 51.48 21.84 -22.79
N VAL A 602 52.65 21.52 -22.20
CA VAL A 602 53.94 22.14 -22.54
C VAL A 602 54.63 21.46 -23.76
N ALA A 603 53.91 20.58 -24.50
CA ALA A 603 54.39 19.70 -25.59
C ALA A 603 55.21 18.47 -25.11
N PRO A 604 55.30 17.36 -25.89
CA PRO A 604 55.43 16.01 -25.34
C PRO A 604 56.83 15.69 -24.76
N PRO A 605 56.98 14.63 -23.94
CA PRO A 605 58.29 14.08 -23.62
C PRO A 605 59.06 13.75 -24.91
N PRO A 606 60.41 13.74 -24.89
CA PRO A 606 61.22 13.38 -26.07
C PRO A 606 60.82 11.98 -26.58
N PRO A 607 61.02 11.72 -27.89
CA PRO A 607 60.40 10.61 -28.62
C PRO A 607 60.60 9.23 -28.01
#